data_AF-A0A832V444-F1
#
_entry.id   AF-A0A832V444-F1
#
_cell.length_a   1.000
_cell.length_b   1.000
_cell.length_c   1.000
_cell.angle_alpha   90.00
_cell.angle_beta   90.00
_cell.angle_gamma   90.00
#
_symmetry.space_group_name_H-M   'P 1'
#
loop_
_entity.id
_entity.type
_entity.pdbx_description
1 polymer ?
#
loop_
_entity_poly.entity_id
_entity_poly.type
_entity_poly.pdbx_seq_one_letter_code
_entity_poly.pdbx_strand_id
1 'polypeptide(L)'
;MAKRKSSRKSAEMRELKKIEAEEENIERELKKFERDIEKLRTEIRPAAIEKFTTKDVARGIVGAIFGMSIMAWHEGVRNAAIEMSFANVIAIVLLTMVAGTSVLYFSQYRKIKEKWIVQQLLPKRFVFLYALAMGIVFSVYVLFNIIQIGTTPTEDIIKLILVVSLPAVIGASTADIIR
;
A
#
# COMPACT_ATOMS: atom_id res chain seq x y z
N MET A 1 40.61 9.57 -71.68
CA MET A 1 39.28 9.56 -71.01
C MET A 1 39.17 8.64 -69.78
N ALA A 2 40.02 7.61 -69.60
CA ALA A 2 39.94 6.68 -68.47
C ALA A 2 40.18 7.30 -67.07
N LYS A 3 41.07 8.31 -66.97
CA LYS A 3 41.45 8.94 -65.69
C LYS A 3 40.29 9.71 -65.00
N ARG A 4 39.32 10.22 -65.77
CA ARG A 4 38.13 10.91 -65.23
C ARG A 4 37.07 9.94 -64.66
N LYS A 5 36.96 8.71 -65.17
CA LYS A 5 36.03 7.70 -64.62
C LYS A 5 36.52 7.14 -63.27
N SER A 6 37.83 7.01 -63.09
CA SER A 6 38.42 6.55 -61.81
C SER A 6 38.21 7.55 -60.66
N SER A 7 38.25 8.85 -60.94
CA SER A 7 38.06 9.91 -59.94
C SER A 7 36.62 10.05 -59.48
N ARG A 8 35.63 9.72 -60.32
CA ARG A 8 34.21 9.73 -59.93
C ARG A 8 33.87 8.55 -59.02
N LYS A 9 34.33 7.35 -59.37
CA LYS A 9 34.12 6.15 -58.53
C LYS A 9 34.73 6.28 -57.14
N SER A 10 35.89 6.94 -56.98
CA SER A 10 36.49 7.12 -55.65
C SER A 10 35.76 8.15 -54.79
N ALA A 11 35.07 9.12 -55.41
CA ALA A 11 34.23 10.09 -54.70
C ALA A 11 32.91 9.44 -54.23
N GLU A 12 32.24 8.68 -55.12
CA GLU A 12 31.01 7.94 -54.79
C GLU A 12 31.25 6.92 -53.65
N MET A 13 32.39 6.21 -53.69
CA MET A 13 32.75 5.26 -52.64
C MET A 13 33.09 5.92 -51.29
N ARG A 14 33.50 7.20 -51.29
CA ARG A 14 33.72 7.97 -50.06
C ARG A 14 32.41 8.50 -49.48
N GLU A 15 31.44 8.85 -50.32
CA GLU A 15 30.11 9.24 -49.85
C GLU A 15 29.35 8.05 -49.26
N LEU A 16 29.37 6.89 -49.93
CA LEU A 16 28.76 5.65 -49.41
C LEU A 16 29.30 5.28 -48.02
N LYS A 17 30.63 5.35 -47.82
CA LYS A 17 31.24 5.08 -46.52
C LYS A 17 30.87 6.10 -45.43
N LYS A 18 30.59 7.36 -45.80
CA LYS A 18 30.12 8.36 -44.84
C LYS A 18 28.68 8.08 -44.43
N ILE A 19 27.82 7.70 -45.37
CA ILE A 19 26.43 7.34 -45.11
C ILE A 19 26.37 6.09 -44.21
N GLU A 20 27.14 5.05 -44.52
CA GLU A 20 27.23 3.86 -43.66
C GLU A 20 27.69 4.19 -42.23
N ALA A 21 28.68 5.07 -42.09
CA ALA A 21 29.17 5.50 -40.77
C ALA A 21 28.14 6.35 -40.00
N GLU A 22 27.35 7.18 -40.69
CA GLU A 22 26.26 7.95 -40.09
C GLU A 22 25.10 7.03 -39.65
N GLU A 23 24.71 6.06 -40.48
CA GLU A 23 23.69 5.07 -40.14
C GLU A 23 24.10 4.23 -38.91
N GLU A 24 25.35 3.77 -38.87
CA GLU A 24 25.85 3.01 -37.72
C GLU A 24 25.87 3.85 -36.44
N ASN A 25 26.17 5.15 -36.55
CA ASN A 25 26.17 6.05 -35.41
C ASN A 25 24.74 6.32 -34.90
N ILE A 26 23.78 6.52 -35.82
CA ILE A 26 22.36 6.67 -35.50
C ILE A 26 21.82 5.42 -34.81
N GLU A 27 22.17 4.21 -35.29
CA GLU A 27 21.73 2.96 -34.68
C GLU A 27 22.29 2.78 -33.26
N ARG A 28 23.53 3.21 -33.02
CA ARG A 28 24.13 3.20 -31.67
C ARG A 28 23.46 4.20 -30.73
N GLU A 29 23.10 5.39 -31.21
CA GLU A 29 22.37 6.38 -30.42
C GLU A 29 20.95 5.92 -30.07
N LEU A 30 20.24 5.31 -31.01
CA LEU A 30 18.94 4.68 -30.78
C LEU A 30 19.02 3.58 -29.71
N LYS A 31 20.00 2.67 -29.81
CA LYS A 31 20.21 1.63 -28.80
C LYS A 31 20.58 2.18 -27.43
N LYS A 32 21.27 3.32 -27.35
CA LYS A 32 21.54 4.00 -26.07
C LYS A 32 20.26 4.61 -25.51
N PHE A 33 19.48 5.29 -26.35
CA PHE A 33 18.21 5.91 -25.97
C PHE A 33 17.20 4.87 -25.48
N GLU A 34 17.09 3.72 -26.14
CA GLU A 34 16.25 2.60 -25.69
C GLU A 34 16.67 2.08 -24.32
N ARG A 35 17.98 1.89 -24.09
CA ARG A 35 18.50 1.47 -22.78
C ARG A 35 18.24 2.51 -21.70
N ASP A 36 18.36 3.79 -22.04
CA ASP A 36 18.11 4.87 -21.09
C ASP A 36 16.62 5.01 -20.78
N ILE A 37 15.73 4.81 -21.77
CA ILE A 37 14.28 4.68 -21.55
C ILE A 37 13.97 3.47 -20.66
N GLU A 38 14.62 2.33 -20.88
CA GLU A 38 14.37 1.13 -20.08
C GLU A 38 14.84 1.31 -18.64
N LYS A 39 16.00 1.93 -18.43
CA LYS A 39 16.48 2.35 -17.10
C LYS A 39 15.53 3.33 -16.44
N LEU A 40 15.09 4.37 -17.16
CA LEU A 40 14.08 5.32 -16.68
C LEU A 40 12.75 4.62 -16.38
N ARG A 41 12.36 3.59 -17.14
CA ARG A 41 11.13 2.83 -16.87
C ARG A 41 11.25 1.96 -15.61
N THR A 42 12.44 1.48 -15.30
CA THR A 42 12.71 0.78 -14.02
C THR A 42 12.85 1.74 -12.84
N GLU A 43 13.45 2.91 -13.03
CA GLU A 43 13.66 3.92 -11.98
C GLU A 43 12.41 4.77 -11.69
N ILE A 44 11.62 5.08 -12.73
CA ILE A 44 10.32 5.76 -12.68
C ILE A 44 9.18 4.74 -12.57
N ARG A 45 9.44 3.49 -12.13
CA ARG A 45 8.35 2.75 -11.49
C ARG A 45 7.96 3.59 -10.28
N PRO A 46 6.75 4.16 -10.22
CA PRO A 46 6.34 4.94 -9.07
C PRO A 46 6.21 3.98 -7.90
N ALA A 47 7.29 3.80 -7.14
CA ALA A 47 7.29 3.13 -5.85
C ALA A 47 6.30 3.80 -4.86
N ALA A 48 5.74 4.95 -5.23
CA ALA A 48 4.85 5.77 -4.43
C ALA A 48 3.34 5.47 -4.61
N ILE A 49 2.92 4.71 -5.62
CA ILE A 49 1.51 4.33 -5.80
C ILE A 49 1.40 2.81 -5.94
N GLU A 50 1.85 2.08 -4.93
CA GLU A 50 1.46 0.68 -4.80
C GLU A 50 -0.05 0.61 -4.67
N LYS A 51 -0.71 0.15 -5.74
CA LYS A 51 -2.10 -0.32 -5.69
C LYS A 51 -2.21 -1.28 -4.52
N PHE A 52 -3.23 -1.12 -3.70
CA PHE A 52 -3.51 -2.01 -2.58
C PHE A 52 -3.52 -3.45 -3.08
N THR A 53 -2.57 -4.26 -2.61
CA THR A 53 -2.37 -5.63 -3.11
C THR A 53 -3.07 -6.64 -2.20
N THR A 54 -3.32 -7.84 -2.71
CA THR A 54 -3.81 -8.96 -1.89
C THR A 54 -2.84 -9.32 -0.76
N LYS A 55 -1.55 -9.01 -0.91
CA LYS A 55 -0.55 -9.18 0.15
C LYS A 55 -0.80 -8.20 1.32
N ASP A 56 -1.22 -6.98 1.02
CA ASP A 56 -1.55 -5.98 2.05
C ASP A 56 -2.80 -6.42 2.84
N VAL A 57 -3.81 -7.00 2.16
CA VAL A 57 -4.98 -7.62 2.81
C VAL A 57 -4.55 -8.73 3.76
N ALA A 58 -3.73 -9.69 3.28
CA ALA A 58 -3.30 -10.83 4.09
C ALA A 58 -2.51 -10.39 5.33
N ARG A 59 -1.60 -9.42 5.18
CA ARG A 59 -0.85 -8.84 6.31
C ARG A 59 -1.77 -8.11 7.28
N GLY A 60 -2.73 -7.34 6.77
CA GLY A 60 -3.75 -6.68 7.59
C GLY A 60 -4.56 -7.68 8.41
N ILE A 61 -4.94 -8.82 7.81
CA ILE A 61 -5.65 -9.90 8.52
C ILE A 61 -4.78 -10.48 9.63
N VAL A 62 -3.55 -10.88 9.30
CA VAL A 62 -2.61 -11.46 10.28
C VAL A 62 -2.37 -10.48 11.43
N GLY A 63 -2.07 -9.22 11.11
CA GLY A 63 -1.87 -8.17 12.09
C GLY A 63 -3.10 -7.94 12.98
N ALA A 64 -4.30 -7.92 12.39
CA ALA A 64 -5.54 -7.78 13.14
C ALA A 64 -5.78 -8.94 14.10
N ILE A 65 -5.55 -10.18 13.67
CA ILE A 65 -5.69 -11.38 14.51
C ILE A 65 -4.70 -11.32 15.69
N PHE A 66 -3.43 -11.01 15.42
CA PHE A 66 -2.44 -10.87 16.49
C PHE A 66 -2.79 -9.73 17.45
N GLY A 67 -3.19 -8.57 16.92
CA GLY A 67 -3.60 -7.44 17.72
C GLY A 67 -4.76 -7.79 18.64
N MET A 68 -5.86 -8.32 18.08
CA MET A 68 -7.03 -8.68 18.87
C MET A 68 -6.75 -9.80 19.87
N SER A 69 -5.83 -10.73 19.57
CA SER A 69 -5.56 -11.89 20.44
C SER A 69 -5.15 -11.53 21.87
N ILE A 70 -4.61 -10.32 22.09
CA ILE A 70 -4.18 -9.86 23.41
C ILE A 70 -5.37 -9.51 24.30
N MET A 71 -6.49 -9.05 23.72
CA MET A 71 -7.63 -8.51 24.49
C MET A 71 -8.94 -9.25 24.26
N ALA A 72 -9.11 -9.90 23.11
CA ALA A 72 -10.38 -10.48 22.67
C ALA A 72 -10.88 -11.64 23.55
N TRP A 73 -9.98 -12.30 24.29
CA TRP A 73 -10.31 -13.45 25.14
C TRP A 73 -10.65 -13.08 26.58
N HIS A 74 -10.37 -11.84 27.00
CA HIS A 74 -10.54 -11.44 28.38
C HIS A 74 -11.99 -11.02 28.65
N GLU A 75 -12.68 -11.77 29.51
CA GLU A 75 -14.06 -11.46 29.95
C GLU A 75 -14.17 -10.05 30.53
N GLY A 76 -13.15 -9.57 31.25
CA GLY A 76 -13.12 -8.21 31.77
C GLY A 76 -13.22 -7.13 30.69
N VAL A 77 -12.56 -7.34 29.53
CA VAL A 77 -12.63 -6.41 28.39
C VAL A 77 -14.02 -6.46 27.76
N ARG A 78 -14.61 -7.66 27.63
CA ARG A 78 -15.96 -7.84 27.10
C ARG A 78 -17.01 -7.13 27.97
N ASN A 79 -16.98 -7.36 29.28
CA ASN A 79 -17.95 -6.78 30.20
C ASN A 79 -17.77 -5.25 30.27
N ALA A 80 -16.53 -4.76 30.33
CA ALA A 80 -16.25 -3.33 30.30
C ALA A 80 -16.75 -2.66 29.00
N ALA A 81 -16.66 -3.34 27.85
CA ALA A 81 -17.17 -2.82 26.59
C ALA A 81 -18.71 -2.70 26.57
N ILE A 82 -19.41 -3.65 27.18
CA ILE A 82 -20.89 -3.69 27.24
C ILE A 82 -21.41 -2.62 28.21
N GLU A 83 -20.82 -2.53 29.40
CA GLU A 83 -21.22 -1.59 30.46
C GLU A 83 -20.83 -0.14 30.14
N MET A 84 -19.94 0.07 29.16
CA MET A 84 -19.50 1.41 28.79
C MET A 84 -20.62 2.26 28.17
N SER A 85 -20.63 3.53 28.55
CA SER A 85 -21.47 4.53 27.90
C SER A 85 -21.04 4.74 26.46
N PHE A 86 -21.99 5.04 25.59
CA PHE A 86 -21.71 5.25 24.16
C PHE A 86 -20.74 6.42 23.92
N ALA A 87 -20.79 7.45 24.77
CA ALA A 87 -19.85 8.58 24.72
C ALA A 87 -18.39 8.13 24.91
N ASN A 88 -18.15 7.21 25.85
CA ASN A 88 -16.82 6.66 26.08
C ASN A 88 -16.38 5.82 24.88
N VAL A 89 -17.29 5.05 24.26
CA VAL A 89 -16.98 4.25 23.05
C VAL A 89 -16.57 5.16 21.89
N ILE A 90 -17.28 6.29 21.69
CA ILE A 90 -16.90 7.28 20.68
C ILE A 90 -15.51 7.86 20.97
N ALA A 91 -15.22 8.21 22.23
CA ALA A 91 -13.90 8.73 22.61
C ALA A 91 -12.78 7.71 22.32
N ILE A 92 -13.02 6.43 22.61
CA ILE A 92 -12.11 5.34 22.27
C ILE A 92 -11.90 5.25 20.76
N VAL A 93 -12.97 5.26 19.96
CA VAL A 93 -12.87 5.20 18.49
C VAL A 93 -12.05 6.38 17.95
N LEU A 94 -12.31 7.60 18.44
CA LEU A 94 -11.52 8.78 18.05
C LEU A 94 -10.04 8.63 18.39
N LEU A 95 -9.73 8.17 19.60
CA LEU A 95 -8.36 7.91 20.03
C LEU A 95 -7.69 6.84 19.15
N THR A 96 -8.45 5.85 18.72
CA THR A 96 -8.02 4.81 17.77
C THR A 96 -7.70 5.38 16.40
N MET A 97 -8.55 6.27 15.90
CA MET A 97 -8.31 6.94 14.62
C MET A 97 -7.01 7.74 14.68
N VAL A 98 -6.78 8.48 15.77
CA VAL A 98 -5.55 9.24 15.97
C VAL A 98 -4.34 8.31 16.08
N ALA A 99 -4.41 7.26 16.90
CA ALA A 99 -3.31 6.32 17.09
C ALA A 99 -2.97 5.56 15.81
N GLY A 100 -3.96 4.97 15.14
CA GLY A 100 -3.77 4.22 13.91
C GLY A 100 -3.30 5.09 12.74
N THR A 101 -3.85 6.29 12.60
CA THR A 101 -3.36 7.27 11.61
C THR A 101 -1.93 7.68 11.91
N SER A 102 -1.57 7.89 13.18
CA SER A 102 -0.20 8.22 13.57
C SER A 102 0.79 7.10 13.23
N VAL A 103 0.44 5.85 13.55
CA VAL A 103 1.26 4.67 13.22
C VAL A 103 1.46 4.54 11.71
N LEU A 104 0.39 4.68 10.91
CA LEU A 104 0.48 4.67 9.45
C LEU A 104 1.28 5.86 8.91
N TYR A 105 1.12 7.04 9.50
CA TYR A 105 1.84 8.24 9.10
C TYR A 105 3.35 8.05 9.29
N PHE A 106 3.78 7.61 10.46
CA PHE A 106 5.21 7.34 10.71
C PHE A 106 5.78 6.27 9.77
N SER A 107 4.99 5.26 9.40
CA SER A 107 5.39 4.23 8.45
C SER A 107 5.61 4.76 7.04
N GLN A 108 4.63 5.51 6.51
CA GLN A 108 4.63 6.01 5.13
C GLN A 108 5.62 7.17 4.93
N TYR A 109 5.73 8.05 5.92
CA TYR A 109 6.57 9.25 5.83
C TYR A 109 8.07 8.93 5.73
N ARG A 110 8.49 7.74 6.18
CA ARG A 110 9.87 7.27 6.02
C ARG A 110 10.23 6.93 4.57
N LYS A 111 9.26 6.60 3.71
CA LYS A 111 9.51 6.06 2.36
C LYS A 111 9.25 7.05 1.22
N ILE A 112 8.41 8.06 1.40
CA ILE A 112 7.97 8.94 0.30
C ILE A 112 8.45 10.37 0.53
N LYS A 113 9.26 10.91 -0.41
CA LYS A 113 9.74 12.31 -0.36
C LYS A 113 8.63 13.34 -0.62
N GLU A 114 7.57 12.96 -1.31
CA GLU A 114 6.45 13.85 -1.68
C GLU A 114 5.32 13.82 -0.65
N LYS A 115 5.28 14.83 0.21
CA LYS A 115 4.34 14.93 1.35
C LYS A 115 2.86 15.04 0.96
N TRP A 116 2.56 15.59 -0.22
CA TRP A 116 1.18 15.89 -0.64
C TRP A 116 0.39 14.63 -1.03
N ILE A 117 1.03 13.68 -1.71
CA ILE A 117 0.41 12.42 -2.13
C ILE A 117 0.09 11.54 -0.92
N VAL A 118 0.98 11.52 0.08
CA VAL A 118 0.79 10.75 1.32
C VAL A 118 -0.46 11.20 2.07
N GLN A 119 -0.72 12.50 2.17
CA GLN A 119 -1.87 13.03 2.91
C GLN A 119 -3.23 12.65 2.30
N GLN A 120 -3.33 12.48 0.98
CA GLN A 120 -4.59 12.12 0.33
C GLN A 120 -4.87 10.61 0.31
N LEU A 121 -3.83 9.77 0.24
CA LEU A 121 -3.98 8.31 0.16
C LEU A 121 -4.10 7.63 1.52
N LEU A 122 -3.46 8.20 2.55
CA LEU A 122 -3.40 7.60 3.88
C LEU A 122 -4.76 7.47 4.58
N PRO A 123 -5.67 8.47 4.56
CA PRO A 123 -6.99 8.32 5.18
C PRO A 123 -7.80 7.19 4.56
N LYS A 124 -7.75 7.04 3.23
CA LYS A 124 -8.46 5.95 2.53
C LYS A 124 -7.94 4.57 2.93
N ARG A 125 -6.61 4.43 3.03
CA ARG A 125 -5.98 3.17 3.47
C ARG A 125 -6.33 2.84 4.92
N PHE A 126 -6.34 3.85 5.79
CA PHE A 126 -6.73 3.66 7.19
C PHE A 126 -8.19 3.20 7.33
N VAL A 127 -9.13 3.85 6.63
CA VAL A 127 -10.55 3.45 6.65
C VAL A 127 -10.71 2.00 6.16
N PHE A 128 -9.99 1.60 5.13
CA PHE A 128 -10.01 0.21 4.65
C PHE A 128 -9.49 -0.78 5.71
N LEU A 129 -8.34 -0.49 6.32
CA LEU A 129 -7.79 -1.33 7.40
C LEU A 129 -8.71 -1.40 8.61
N TYR A 130 -9.37 -0.29 8.94
CA TYR A 130 -10.35 -0.22 10.01
C TYR A 130 -11.57 -1.12 9.74
N ALA A 131 -12.16 -1.00 8.55
CA ALA A 131 -13.28 -1.85 8.13
C ALA A 131 -12.89 -3.33 8.10
N LEU A 132 -11.68 -3.64 7.61
CA LEU A 132 -11.15 -5.00 7.59
C LEU A 132 -10.97 -5.56 9.00
N ALA A 133 -10.41 -4.78 9.93
CA ALA A 133 -10.25 -5.18 11.33
C ALA A 133 -11.59 -5.42 12.02
N MET A 134 -12.58 -4.54 11.82
CA MET A 134 -13.94 -4.75 12.33
C MET A 134 -14.56 -6.05 11.79
N GLY A 135 -14.41 -6.31 10.48
CA GLY A 135 -14.91 -7.53 9.86
C GLY A 135 -14.30 -8.80 10.44
N ILE A 136 -12.99 -8.77 10.75
CA ILE A 136 -12.30 -9.88 11.40
C ILE A 136 -12.80 -10.08 12.83
N VAL A 137 -12.88 -9.02 13.63
CA VAL A 137 -13.39 -9.10 15.01
C VAL A 137 -14.81 -9.67 15.04
N PHE A 138 -15.67 -9.17 14.17
CA PHE A 138 -17.03 -9.68 14.03
C PHE A 138 -17.04 -11.17 13.65
N SER A 139 -16.28 -11.55 12.63
CA SER A 139 -16.21 -12.95 12.17
C SER A 139 -15.70 -13.87 13.27
N VAL A 140 -14.66 -13.48 13.99
CA VAL A 140 -14.11 -14.25 15.11
C VAL A 140 -15.16 -14.40 16.21
N TYR A 141 -15.80 -13.32 16.65
CA TYR A 141 -16.79 -13.40 17.72
C TYR A 141 -18.06 -14.18 17.37
N VAL A 142 -18.46 -14.18 16.10
CA VAL A 142 -19.52 -15.07 15.62
C VAL A 142 -19.04 -16.53 15.63
N LEU A 143 -17.83 -16.82 15.15
CA LEU A 143 -17.27 -18.18 15.15
C LEU A 143 -17.11 -18.77 16.56
N PHE A 144 -16.74 -17.94 17.54
CA PHE A 144 -16.61 -18.33 18.94
C PHE A 144 -17.94 -18.29 19.71
N ASN A 145 -19.06 -18.01 19.04
CA ASN A 145 -20.39 -17.95 19.65
C ASN A 145 -20.50 -16.93 20.81
N ILE A 146 -19.65 -15.90 20.78
CA ILE A 146 -19.66 -14.77 21.74
C ILE A 146 -20.74 -13.77 21.36
N ILE A 147 -20.90 -13.54 20.05
CA ILE A 147 -22.02 -12.80 19.47
C ILE A 147 -22.99 -13.82 18.88
N GLN A 148 -24.18 -13.87 19.47
CA GLN A 148 -25.27 -14.68 18.96
C GLN A 148 -26.27 -13.78 18.25
N ILE A 149 -26.37 -13.97 16.94
CA ILE A 149 -27.31 -13.22 16.10
C ILE A 149 -28.74 -13.55 16.54
N GLY A 150 -29.48 -12.53 16.99
CA GLY A 150 -30.87 -12.66 17.43
C GLY A 150 -31.09 -12.74 18.94
N THR A 151 -30.07 -13.06 19.73
CA THR A 151 -30.18 -13.06 21.21
C THR A 151 -29.42 -11.91 21.86
N THR A 152 -28.29 -11.51 21.29
CA THR A 152 -27.49 -10.40 21.83
C THR A 152 -28.06 -9.06 21.36
N PRO A 153 -28.24 -8.06 22.24
CA PRO A 153 -28.68 -6.73 21.84
C PRO A 153 -27.75 -6.10 20.80
N THR A 154 -28.32 -5.47 19.77
CA THR A 154 -27.55 -4.86 18.68
C THR A 154 -26.58 -3.77 19.19
N GLU A 155 -26.96 -3.07 20.25
CA GLU A 155 -26.10 -2.07 20.89
C GLU A 155 -24.82 -2.69 21.47
N ASP A 156 -24.95 -3.80 22.19
CA ASP A 156 -23.83 -4.51 22.81
C ASP A 156 -22.87 -5.05 21.75
N ILE A 157 -23.42 -5.58 20.65
CA ILE A 157 -22.64 -6.04 19.50
C ILE A 157 -21.78 -4.89 18.95
N ILE A 158 -22.38 -3.71 18.75
CA ILE A 158 -21.67 -2.55 18.20
C ILE A 158 -20.57 -2.08 19.14
N LYS A 159 -20.87 -1.92 20.44
CA LYS A 159 -19.88 -1.49 21.43
C LYS A 159 -18.71 -2.47 21.50
N LEU A 160 -19.03 -3.76 21.53
CA LEU A 160 -18.04 -4.83 21.63
C LEU A 160 -17.11 -4.84 20.41
N ILE A 161 -17.66 -4.75 19.19
CA ILE A 161 -16.86 -4.69 17.96
C ILE A 161 -15.96 -3.45 17.97
N LEU A 162 -16.49 -2.28 18.31
CA LEU A 162 -15.72 -1.02 18.30
C LEU A 162 -14.57 -1.06 19.29
N VAL A 163 -14.80 -1.51 20.52
CA VAL A 163 -13.76 -1.56 21.57
C VAL A 163 -12.70 -2.61 21.25
N VAL A 164 -13.09 -3.79 20.74
CA VAL A 164 -12.14 -4.87 20.44
C VAL A 164 -11.42 -4.67 19.10
N SER A 165 -12.01 -3.89 18.19
CA SER A 165 -11.34 -3.49 16.96
C SER A 165 -10.10 -2.63 17.20
N LEU A 166 -9.97 -2.00 18.38
CA LEU A 166 -8.83 -1.13 18.71
C LEU A 166 -7.47 -1.81 18.57
N PRO A 167 -7.17 -2.85 19.36
CA PRO A 167 -5.90 -3.56 19.23
C PRO A 167 -5.78 -4.25 17.86
N ALA A 168 -6.89 -4.67 17.25
CA ALA A 168 -6.90 -5.25 15.91
C ALA A 168 -6.43 -4.25 14.83
N VAL A 169 -6.95 -3.01 14.86
CA VAL A 169 -6.58 -1.93 13.94
C VAL A 169 -5.12 -1.54 14.12
N ILE A 170 -4.64 -1.45 15.36
CA ILE A 170 -3.24 -1.17 15.65
C ILE A 170 -2.35 -2.30 15.12
N GLY A 171 -2.74 -3.56 15.34
CA GLY A 171 -2.03 -4.72 14.81
C GLY A 171 -1.98 -4.75 13.28
N ALA A 172 -3.11 -4.50 12.62
CA ALA A 172 -3.20 -4.40 11.16
C ALA A 172 -2.34 -3.25 10.60
N SER A 173 -2.39 -2.09 11.26
CA SER A 173 -1.60 -0.91 10.89
C SER A 173 -0.10 -1.15 11.08
N THR A 174 0.29 -1.89 12.11
CA THR A 174 1.69 -2.27 12.37
C THR A 174 2.18 -3.30 11.34
N ALA A 175 1.37 -4.29 10.99
CA ALA A 175 1.71 -5.29 9.96
C ALA A 175 1.90 -4.65 8.58
N ASP A 176 1.18 -3.56 8.30
CA ASP A 176 1.34 -2.76 7.08
C ASP A 176 2.72 -2.09 6.96
N ILE A 177 3.39 -1.84 8.10
CA ILE A 177 4.75 -1.26 8.16
C ILE A 177 5.81 -2.27 7.69
N ILE A 178 5.59 -3.55 8.00
CA ILE A 178 6.50 -4.66 7.66
C ILE A 178 6.33 -4.97 6.17
N ARG A 179 6.92 -4.11 5.33
CA ARG A 179 6.95 -4.20 3.88
C ARG A 179 8.25 -4.79 3.38
#